data_AF-A0A6A7SBY4-F1
#
_entry.id   AF-A0A6A7SBY4-F1
#
_cell.length_a   1.000
_cell.length_b   1.000
_cell.length_c   1.000
_cell.angle_alpha   90.00
_cell.angle_beta   90.00
_cell.angle_gamma   90.00
#
_symmetry.space_group_name_H-M   'P 1'
#
loop_
_entity.id
_entity.type
_entity.pdbx_description
1 polymer ?
#
loop_
_entity_poly.entity_id
_entity_poly.type
_entity_poly.pdbx_seq_one_letter_code
_entity_poly.pdbx_strand_id
1 'polypeptide(L)'
;MQVDGALLREIVQRLATGPVAAADLPGRPAETVAVHLHWLRNAGLATAPEATGRPSRLTALTDDGTALAPLAADGQRWEALVERLRRYPPHQVATALFTLARTH
;
A
#
# COMPACT_ATOMS: atom_id res chain seq x y z
N MET A 1 -14.68 1.69 -4.41
CA MET A 1 -13.50 0.95 -4.93
C MET A 1 -13.13 -0.13 -3.94
N GLN A 2 -13.02 -1.39 -4.37
CA GLN A 2 -12.57 -2.51 -3.53
C GLN A 2 -11.03 -2.58 -3.52
N VAL A 3 -10.43 -3.23 -2.51
CA VAL A 3 -8.97 -3.42 -2.44
C VAL A 3 -8.49 -4.37 -3.55
N ASP A 4 -7.64 -3.86 -4.44
CA ASP A 4 -6.89 -4.67 -5.40
C ASP A 4 -5.62 -5.19 -4.71
N GLY A 5 -5.71 -6.42 -4.20
CA GLY A 5 -4.62 -7.06 -3.46
C GLY A 5 -3.35 -7.25 -4.29
N ALA A 6 -3.46 -7.51 -5.59
CA ALA A 6 -2.31 -7.70 -6.46
C ALA A 6 -1.58 -6.37 -6.70
N LEU A 7 -2.34 -5.30 -6.95
CA LEU A 7 -1.78 -3.96 -7.09
C LEU A 7 -1.12 -3.48 -5.80
N LEU A 8 -1.78 -3.66 -4.65
CA LEU A 8 -1.21 -3.28 -3.36
C LEU A 8 0.10 -4.05 -3.09
N ARG A 9 0.15 -5.34 -3.44
CA ARG A 9 1.35 -6.18 -3.31
C ARG A 9 2.50 -5.63 -4.13
N GLU A 10 2.23 -5.34 -5.40
CA GLU A 10 3.23 -4.83 -6.33
C GLU A 10 3.79 -3.48 -5.87
N ILE A 11 2.93 -2.59 -5.37
CA ILE A 11 3.36 -1.30 -4.80
C ILE A 11 4.29 -1.52 -3.61
N VAL A 12 3.95 -2.40 -2.66
CA VAL A 12 4.78 -2.69 -1.48
C VAL A 12 6.12 -3.29 -1.88
N GLN A 13 6.13 -4.26 -2.80
CA GLN A 13 7.36 -4.90 -3.27
C GLN A 13 8.29 -3.91 -3.97
N ARG A 14 7.75 -3.03 -4.82
CA ARG A 14 8.54 -1.98 -5.47
C ARG A 14 9.06 -0.96 -4.45
N LEU A 15 8.22 -0.56 -3.49
CA LEU A 15 8.61 0.37 -2.41
C LEU A 15 9.74 -0.15 -1.52
N ALA A 16 9.85 -1.48 -1.37
CA ALA A 16 10.97 -2.09 -0.66
C ALA A 16 12.32 -1.91 -1.39
N THR A 17 12.30 -1.59 -2.69
CA THR A 17 13.50 -1.40 -3.52
C THR A 17 13.74 0.05 -3.97
N GLY A 18 12.74 0.92 -3.86
CA GLY A 18 12.86 2.32 -4.25
C GLY A 18 11.53 3.06 -4.35
N PRO A 19 11.53 4.34 -4.75
CA PRO A 19 10.32 5.15 -4.85
C PRO A 19 9.32 4.60 -5.86
N VAL A 20 8.02 4.79 -5.59
CA VAL A 20 6.91 4.36 -6.47
C VAL A 20 5.92 5.49 -6.67
N ALA A 21 5.58 5.75 -7.92
CA ALA A 21 4.54 6.66 -8.36
C ALA A 21 3.53 5.96 -9.28
N ALA A 22 2.37 6.61 -9.50
CA ALA A 22 1.34 6.06 -10.37
C ALA A 22 1.82 5.77 -11.81
N ALA A 23 2.77 6.58 -12.32
CA ALA A 23 3.36 6.40 -13.65
C ALA A 23 4.27 5.17 -13.76
N ASP A 24 4.75 4.61 -12.64
CA ASP A 24 5.69 3.48 -12.64
C ASP A 24 4.99 2.12 -12.82
N LEU A 25 3.64 2.13 -12.86
CA LEU A 25 2.78 0.95 -12.96
C LEU A 25 1.96 0.96 -14.26
N PRO A 26 2.61 0.78 -15.43
CA PRO A 26 1.93 0.80 -16.73
C PRO A 26 0.93 -0.35 -16.82
N GLY A 27 -0.24 -0.08 -17.41
CA GLY A 27 -1.33 -1.07 -17.54
C GLY A 27 -2.33 -1.07 -16.37
N ARG A 28 -2.16 -0.20 -15.37
CA ARG A 28 -3.14 0.01 -14.29
C ARG A 28 -3.77 1.41 -14.40
N PRO A 29 -5.08 1.59 -14.11
CA PRO A 29 -5.68 2.91 -14.09
C PRO A 29 -4.99 3.80 -13.04
N ALA A 30 -4.51 4.98 -13.44
CA ALA A 30 -3.72 5.86 -12.58
C ALA A 30 -4.46 6.25 -11.29
N GLU A 31 -5.79 6.44 -11.36
CA GLU A 31 -6.63 6.72 -10.20
C GLU A 31 -6.63 5.56 -9.20
N THR A 32 -6.74 4.32 -9.68
CA THR A 32 -6.68 3.13 -8.83
C THR A 32 -5.34 3.03 -8.13
N VAL A 33 -4.23 3.27 -8.85
CA VAL A 33 -2.88 3.28 -8.26
C VAL A 33 -2.76 4.38 -7.20
N ALA A 34 -3.23 5.59 -7.51
CA ALA A 34 -3.18 6.72 -6.59
C ALA A 34 -3.93 6.45 -5.28
N VAL A 35 -5.09 5.76 -5.33
CA VAL A 35 -5.83 5.39 -4.11
C VAL A 35 -5.04 4.40 -3.24
N HIS A 36 -4.36 3.42 -3.82
CA HIS A 36 -3.55 2.45 -3.05
C HIS A 36 -2.31 3.10 -2.44
N LEU A 37 -1.63 3.98 -3.17
CA LEU A 37 -0.55 4.81 -2.64
C LEU A 37 -1.07 5.71 -1.48
N HIS A 38 -2.27 6.27 -1.64
CA HIS A 38 -2.89 7.09 -0.59
C HIS A 38 -3.21 6.28 0.67
N TRP A 39 -3.67 5.04 0.54
CA TRP A 39 -3.90 4.17 1.70
C TRP A 39 -2.62 3.88 2.47
N LEU A 40 -1.52 3.54 1.81
CA LEU A 40 -0.23 3.29 2.48
C LEU A 40 0.28 4.54 3.20
N ARG A 41 0.17 5.71 2.56
CA ARG A 41 0.55 6.99 3.18
C ARG A 41 -0.30 7.29 4.41
N ASN A 42 -1.63 7.20 4.29
CA ASN A 42 -2.53 7.53 5.40
C ASN A 42 -2.47 6.50 6.53
N ALA A 43 -2.08 5.27 6.22
CA ALA A 43 -1.78 4.25 7.21
C ALA A 43 -0.42 4.49 7.91
N GLY A 44 0.37 5.49 7.49
CA GLY A 44 1.71 5.73 8.04
C GLY A 44 2.73 4.65 7.69
N LEU A 45 2.46 3.86 6.64
CA LEU A 45 3.30 2.71 6.22
C LEU A 45 4.30 3.07 5.13
N ALA A 46 4.18 4.26 4.54
CA ALA A 46 5.11 4.76 3.54
C ALA A 46 5.26 6.27 3.61
N THR A 47 6.47 6.75 3.34
CA THR A 47 6.80 8.16 3.29
C THR A 47 6.58 8.72 1.88
N ALA A 48 6.28 10.00 1.78
CA ALA A 48 6.21 10.74 0.52
C ALA A 48 7.21 11.90 0.56
N PRO A 49 7.64 12.46 -0.59
CA PRO A 49 8.33 13.74 -0.59
C PRO A 49 7.40 14.83 -0.03
N GLU A 50 7.96 15.88 0.58
CA GLU A 50 7.27 16.88 1.41
C GLU A 50 5.93 17.44 0.89
N ALA A 51 5.15 17.98 1.84
CA ALA A 51 3.71 18.24 1.81
C ALA A 51 3.20 19.19 0.70
N THR A 52 3.15 18.72 -0.54
CA THR A 52 2.55 19.43 -1.69
C THR A 52 1.06 19.11 -1.88
N GLY A 53 0.36 18.64 -0.84
CA GLY A 53 -1.11 18.57 -0.83
C GLY A 53 -1.73 17.30 -1.42
N ARG A 54 -1.02 16.47 -2.21
CA ARG A 54 -1.39 15.07 -2.60
C ARG A 54 -0.23 14.46 -3.42
N PRO A 55 0.81 13.89 -2.79
CA PRO A 55 1.90 13.29 -3.53
C PRO A 55 1.42 11.97 -4.16
N SER A 56 1.51 11.90 -5.49
CA SER A 56 1.30 10.69 -6.29
C SER A 56 2.50 9.74 -6.26
N ARG A 57 3.52 10.07 -5.46
CA ARG A 57 4.78 9.34 -5.30
C ARG A 57 5.05 9.08 -3.82
N LEU A 58 5.40 7.84 -3.51
CA LEU A 58 5.93 7.39 -2.23
C LEU A 58 7.43 7.10 -2.39
N THR A 59 8.23 7.41 -1.37
CA THR A 59 9.70 7.35 -1.42
C THR A 59 10.26 6.10 -0.78
N ALA A 60 9.67 5.63 0.31
CA ALA A 60 10.11 4.45 1.06
C ALA A 60 8.97 3.92 1.94
N LEU A 61 9.13 2.69 2.42
CA LEU A 61 8.36 2.17 3.55
C LEU A 61 8.84 2.81 4.86
N THR A 62 7.93 3.05 5.80
CA THR A 62 8.31 3.36 7.19
C THR A 62 8.71 2.08 7.92
N ASP A 63 9.25 2.18 9.13
CA ASP A 63 9.57 1.01 9.96
C ASP A 63 8.35 0.07 10.10
N ASP A 64 7.18 0.61 10.42
CA ASP A 64 5.91 -0.15 10.48
C ASP A 64 5.52 -0.75 9.10
N GLY A 65 5.84 -0.06 8.00
CA GLY A 65 5.61 -0.53 6.64
C GLY A 65 6.56 -1.64 6.18
N THR A 66 7.79 -1.70 6.72
CA THR A 66 8.77 -2.72 6.32
C THR A 66 8.32 -4.14 6.64
N ALA A 67 7.46 -4.32 7.66
CA ALA A 67 6.83 -5.61 7.98
C ALA A 67 5.95 -6.15 6.84
N LEU A 68 5.44 -5.27 5.96
CA LEU A 68 4.66 -5.70 4.80
C LEU A 68 5.52 -6.27 3.67
N ALA A 69 6.80 -5.92 3.56
CA ALA A 69 7.67 -6.41 2.50
C ALA A 69 7.85 -7.95 2.52
N PRO A 70 8.23 -8.60 3.65
CA PRO A 70 8.29 -10.06 3.72
C PRO A 70 6.90 -10.71 3.60
N LEU A 71 5.85 -10.05 4.10
CA LEU A 71 4.47 -10.53 3.93
C LEU A 71 4.06 -10.54 2.46
N ALA A 72 4.43 -9.52 1.69
CA ALA A 72 4.20 -9.44 0.26
C ALA A 72 5.06 -10.45 -0.54
N ALA A 73 6.13 -11.00 0.02
CA ALA A 73 6.85 -12.12 -0.60
C ALA A 73 6.06 -13.44 -0.46
N ASP A 74 5.37 -13.63 0.67
CA ASP A 74 4.52 -14.80 0.93
C ASP A 74 3.10 -14.62 0.35
N GLY A 75 2.85 -15.24 -0.80
CA GLY A 75 1.56 -15.13 -1.49
C GLY A 75 0.36 -15.58 -0.65
N GLN A 76 0.49 -16.62 0.16
CA GLN A 76 -0.63 -17.15 0.95
C GLN A 76 -0.97 -16.21 2.10
N ARG A 77 0.05 -15.74 2.83
CA ARG A 77 -0.16 -14.78 3.93
C ARG A 77 -0.65 -13.42 3.40
N TRP A 78 -0.18 -13.00 2.22
CA TRP A 78 -0.66 -11.80 1.57
C TRP A 78 -2.15 -11.87 1.22
N GLU A 79 -2.59 -12.95 0.55
CA GLU A 79 -4.01 -13.12 0.21
C GLU A 79 -4.91 -13.14 1.46
N ALA A 80 -4.45 -13.75 2.56
CA ALA A 80 -5.18 -13.73 3.82
C ALA A 80 -5.34 -12.31 4.40
N LEU A 81 -4.32 -11.45 4.26
CA LEU A 81 -4.41 -10.03 4.64
C LEU A 81 -5.39 -9.28 3.74
N VAL A 82 -5.33 -9.50 2.42
CA VAL A 82 -6.24 -8.85 1.45
C VAL A 82 -7.69 -9.22 1.72
N GLU A 83 -7.98 -10.49 2.00
CA GLU A 83 -9.32 -10.96 2.36
C GLU A 83 -9.84 -10.30 3.63
N ARG A 84 -8.97 -10.03 4.61
CA ARG A 84 -9.34 -9.26 5.81
C ARG A 84 -9.63 -7.81 5.45
N LEU A 85 -8.81 -7.17 4.62
CA LEU A 85 -9.00 -5.78 4.19
C LEU A 85 -10.29 -5.57 3.40
N ARG A 86 -10.68 -6.54 2.56
CA ARG A 86 -11.92 -6.50 1.77
C ARG A 86 -13.21 -6.46 2.61
N ARG A 87 -13.13 -6.83 3.90
CA ARG A 87 -14.27 -6.75 4.83
C ARG A 87 -14.52 -5.33 5.36
N TYR A 88 -13.54 -4.43 5.20
CA TYR A 88 -13.66 -3.05 5.67
C TYR A 88 -14.23 -2.14 4.57
N PRO A 89 -15.04 -1.13 4.92
CA PRO A 89 -15.42 -0.08 4.00
C PRO A 89 -14.19 0.63 3.40
N PRO A 90 -14.23 1.11 2.15
CA PRO A 90 -13.07 1.72 1.48
C PRO A 90 -12.43 2.88 2.25
N HIS A 91 -13.21 3.66 2.99
CA HIS A 91 -12.72 4.79 3.80
C HIS A 91 -12.00 4.36 5.08
N GLN A 92 -12.12 3.09 5.50
CA GLN A 92 -11.45 2.53 6.68
C GLN A 92 -10.22 1.68 6.33
N VAL A 93 -9.96 1.44 5.04
CA VAL A 93 -8.87 0.56 4.58
C VAL A 93 -7.51 1.01 5.10
N ALA A 94 -7.22 2.32 5.15
CA ALA A 94 -5.96 2.83 5.69
C ALA A 94 -5.78 2.49 7.18
N THR A 95 -6.82 2.69 7.99
CA THR A 95 -6.81 2.33 9.43
C THR A 95 -6.67 0.83 9.64
N ALA A 96 -7.34 0.03 8.81
CA ALA A 96 -7.23 -1.43 8.84
C ALA A 96 -5.81 -1.87 8.45
N LEU A 97 -5.21 -1.29 7.41
CA LEU A 97 -3.82 -1.53 7.00
C LEU A 97 -2.84 -1.24 8.12
N PHE A 98 -2.95 -0.07 8.77
CA PHE A 98 -2.10 0.30 9.91
C PHE A 98 -2.16 -0.76 11.02
N THR A 99 -3.37 -1.18 11.40
CA THR A 99 -3.56 -2.17 12.48
C THR A 99 -2.99 -3.52 12.09
N LEU A 100 -3.23 -3.97 10.86
CA LEU A 100 -2.82 -5.30 10.39
C LEU A 100 -1.31 -5.41 10.16
N ALA A 101 -0.67 -4.36 9.65
CA ALA A 101 0.77 -4.32 9.43
C ALA A 101 1.58 -4.54 10.73
N ARG A 102 1.04 -4.08 11.87
CA ARG A 102 1.67 -4.22 13.20
C ARG A 102 1.41 -5.54 13.90
N THR A 103 0.55 -6.39 13.34
CA THR A 103 0.20 -7.72 13.89
C THR A 103 0.96 -8.86 13.20
N HIS A 104 1.85 -8.55 12.27
CA HIS A 104 2.62 -9.50 11.45
C HIS A 104 4.11 -9.26 11.58
#